data_AF-A0A0F3GLT4-F1
#
_entry.id   AF-A0A0F3GLT4-F1
#
_cell.length_a   1.000
_cell.length_b   1.000
_cell.length_c   1.000
_cell.angle_alpha   90.00
_cell.angle_beta   90.00
_cell.angle_gamma   90.00
#
_symmetry.space_group_name_H-M   'P 1'
#
loop_
_entity.id
_entity.type
_entity.pdbx_description
1 polymer ?
#
loop_
_entity_poly.entity_id
_entity_poly.type
_entity_poly.pdbx_seq_one_letter_code
_entity_poly.pdbx_strand_id
1 'polypeptide(L)'
;MLGEKSRSGLTMLQAVFYPSKDFDISLPPSTTTLSWLGYLNNLWYYENSTNNIANLREETLHDNFLNLQTDYIVSFDFVGSQLVVRSWDDTDGDGVGNVQLADKLLDDVEMVWEAGEILFKRTPGTRKIFVNDSGTSYPKSPNSTICGSNNLVAFSTPNKACFGSYLGTDLNNDAAVNAADNTQADRLINYIIGTDYPEYRKRTLPLQNPIDASVAGTWKLGDIIYSTPQILKYDNTYSDYSVAYVGANDGMLHAFKVGKLDSTGLSGTTKVQLTVGSKDTIALGEEMWAFIPKNALPYLRFYADPNYCHNYTIDLSPYIYRYGSNRLLIGGMRLGGACGGTSTLNPPTDTCSTPTSPYPSTCIGMSSYFALNVKDPNNPKLLWEFSDPALKFTFSGPAVVNYNNTRFVIFLSGPENYSGNSSQNLRVFVLKLNADDTINTVYTKDMGTSYANGFGGRLFTKGLDMNEDGNTDFVFFGYSKYINTVSGYPQWGGGVAKIYITGANPNAWVYNDYVTFANTNGFPITSKVTFDKCFDNYYLYFTSGRYFTSNELYNTSAGPVTNKPDIVA
;
A
#
# COMPACT_ATOMS: atom_id res chain seq x y z
N MET A 1 -9.97 -5.27 -8.54
CA MET A 1 -11.19 -6.04 -8.81
C MET A 1 -10.94 -7.50 -8.51
N LEU A 2 -11.93 -8.20 -7.95
CA LEU A 2 -11.95 -9.64 -7.76
C LEU A 2 -12.99 -10.23 -8.71
N GLY A 3 -12.56 -11.15 -9.58
CA GLY A 3 -13.46 -11.75 -10.54
C GLY A 3 -12.87 -12.93 -11.28
N GLU A 4 -13.73 -13.67 -11.97
CA GLU A 4 -13.36 -14.74 -12.89
C GLU A 4 -13.73 -14.31 -14.31
N LYS A 5 -12.82 -14.46 -15.29
CA LYS A 5 -13.01 -14.02 -16.69
C LYS A 5 -14.29 -14.55 -17.37
N SER A 6 -14.92 -15.59 -16.81
CA SER A 6 -16.13 -16.21 -17.34
C SER A 6 -17.42 -15.78 -16.63
N ARG A 7 -17.36 -14.86 -15.66
CA ARG A 7 -18.52 -14.46 -14.84
C ARG A 7 -18.86 -13.00 -15.04
N SER A 8 -20.15 -12.70 -15.04
CA SER A 8 -20.65 -11.35 -15.24
C SER A 8 -20.70 -10.48 -13.98
N GLY A 9 -20.51 -11.06 -12.79
CA GLY A 9 -20.55 -10.33 -11.51
C GLY A 9 -19.24 -10.44 -10.75
N LEU A 10 -18.67 -9.30 -10.41
CA LEU A 10 -17.39 -9.12 -9.73
C LEU A 10 -17.53 -8.14 -8.56
N THR A 11 -16.53 -8.07 -7.69
CA THR A 11 -16.41 -6.99 -6.69
C THR A 11 -15.21 -6.09 -6.97
N MET A 12 -15.36 -4.80 -6.68
CA MET A 12 -14.31 -3.80 -6.82
C MET A 12 -14.08 -3.09 -5.49
N LEU A 13 -12.82 -3.08 -5.06
CA LEU A 13 -12.40 -2.28 -3.92
C LEU A 13 -11.91 -0.92 -4.37
N GLN A 14 -12.41 0.13 -3.74
CA GLN A 14 -11.99 1.51 -3.95
C GLN A 14 -11.54 2.09 -2.62
N ALA A 15 -10.29 2.53 -2.56
CA ALA A 15 -9.80 3.32 -1.45
C ALA A 15 -10.15 4.80 -1.69
N VAL A 16 -10.69 5.47 -0.68
CA VAL A 16 -10.99 6.90 -0.69
C VAL A 16 -10.42 7.50 0.58
N PHE A 17 -9.96 8.75 0.51
CA PHE A 17 -9.54 9.48 1.69
C PHE A 17 -10.06 10.91 1.69
N TYR A 18 -10.24 11.46 2.88
CA TYR A 18 -10.63 12.84 3.09
C TYR A 18 -9.56 13.55 3.92
N PRO A 19 -8.83 14.53 3.35
CA PRO A 19 -7.96 15.41 4.14
C PRO A 19 -8.74 16.12 5.25
N SER A 20 -9.97 16.53 4.95
CA SER A 20 -10.94 17.11 5.87
C SER A 20 -12.35 16.72 5.41
N LYS A 21 -13.22 16.35 6.35
CA LYS A 21 -14.62 16.01 6.10
C LYS A 21 -15.49 16.56 7.23
N ASP A 22 -16.56 17.23 6.83
CA ASP A 22 -17.57 17.78 7.74
C ASP A 22 -18.69 16.76 7.94
N PHE A 23 -19.18 16.67 9.17
CA PHE A 23 -20.25 15.77 9.58
C PHE A 23 -21.35 16.58 10.28
N ASP A 24 -22.54 16.60 9.69
CA ASP A 24 -23.69 17.32 10.21
C ASP A 24 -24.49 16.46 11.21
N ILE A 25 -24.39 16.81 12.48
CA ILE A 25 -25.07 16.19 13.61
C ILE A 25 -26.49 16.74 13.70
N SER A 26 -27.49 15.86 13.72
CA SER A 26 -28.89 16.27 13.72
C SER A 26 -29.40 16.73 15.09
N LEU A 27 -28.87 16.17 16.19
CA LEU A 27 -29.38 16.41 17.55
C LEU A 27 -28.25 16.41 18.62
N PRO A 28 -27.94 17.56 19.24
CA PRO A 28 -28.32 18.91 18.80
C PRO A 28 -27.68 19.26 17.45
N PRO A 29 -28.34 20.08 16.60
CA PRO A 29 -27.79 20.53 15.32
C PRO A 29 -26.39 21.13 15.50
N SER A 30 -25.38 20.48 14.93
CA SER A 30 -24.00 20.94 14.97
C SER A 30 -23.20 20.31 13.84
N THR A 31 -22.08 20.89 13.47
CA THR A 31 -21.16 20.30 12.50
C THR A 31 -19.85 19.98 13.22
N THR A 32 -19.29 18.80 12.96
CA THR A 32 -17.96 18.43 13.45
C THR A 32 -17.09 18.06 12.25
N THR A 33 -15.86 18.54 12.24
CA THR A 33 -14.90 18.24 11.17
C THR A 33 -13.89 17.22 11.68
N LEU A 34 -13.62 16.18 10.88
CA LEU A 34 -12.47 15.31 11.09
C LEU A 34 -11.53 15.38 9.88
N SER A 35 -10.26 15.09 10.13
CA SER A 35 -9.22 15.08 9.10
C SER A 35 -8.65 13.68 8.88
N TRP A 36 -8.07 13.47 7.70
CA TRP A 36 -7.29 12.28 7.33
C TRP A 36 -8.02 10.96 7.60
N LEU A 37 -9.27 10.88 7.12
CA LEU A 37 -10.08 9.66 7.19
C LEU A 37 -9.83 8.79 5.97
N GLY A 38 -9.59 7.50 6.15
CA GLY A 38 -9.55 6.52 5.06
C GLY A 38 -10.78 5.63 5.03
N TYR A 39 -11.22 5.33 3.81
CA TYR A 39 -12.36 4.48 3.48
C TYR A 39 -11.88 3.39 2.52
N LEU A 40 -12.41 2.18 2.69
CA LEU A 40 -12.21 1.07 1.76
C LEU A 40 -13.58 0.51 1.40
N ASN A 41 -14.10 1.02 0.29
CA ASN A 41 -15.42 0.69 -0.22
C ASN A 41 -15.36 -0.59 -1.05
N ASN A 42 -16.37 -1.45 -0.90
CA ASN A 42 -16.61 -2.56 -1.82
C ASN A 42 -17.90 -2.33 -2.61
N LEU A 43 -17.76 -2.26 -3.93
CA LEU A 43 -18.86 -2.10 -4.88
C LEU A 43 -19.00 -3.35 -5.74
N TRP A 44 -20.20 -3.56 -6.27
CA TRP A 44 -20.39 -4.50 -7.35
C TRP A 44 -19.83 -3.95 -8.65
N TYR A 45 -19.31 -4.84 -9.47
CA TYR A 45 -18.93 -4.56 -10.85
C TYR A 45 -19.57 -5.61 -11.76
N TYR A 46 -20.45 -5.15 -12.63
CA TYR A 46 -21.10 -5.98 -13.64
C TYR A 46 -20.37 -5.85 -14.97
N GLU A 47 -20.08 -6.98 -15.59
CA GLU A 47 -19.48 -7.07 -16.93
C GLU A 47 -20.25 -8.07 -17.79
N ASN A 48 -20.66 -7.66 -18.99
CA ASN A 48 -21.18 -8.54 -20.01
C ASN A 48 -20.42 -8.30 -21.31
N SER A 49 -19.45 -9.18 -21.58
CA SER A 49 -18.60 -9.10 -22.77
C SER A 49 -19.35 -9.31 -24.08
N THR A 50 -20.48 -10.03 -24.06
CA THR A 50 -21.29 -10.28 -25.28
C THR A 50 -22.00 -9.01 -25.73
N ASN A 51 -22.52 -8.25 -24.77
CA ASN A 51 -23.25 -7.00 -25.02
C ASN A 51 -22.38 -5.75 -24.86
N ASN A 52 -21.09 -5.90 -24.57
CA ASN A 52 -20.13 -4.83 -24.30
C ASN A 52 -20.60 -3.86 -23.19
N ILE A 53 -21.12 -4.42 -22.10
CA ILE A 53 -21.61 -3.66 -20.93
C ILE A 53 -20.60 -3.80 -19.79
N ALA A 54 -20.26 -2.69 -19.16
CA ALA A 54 -19.52 -2.65 -17.90
C ALA A 54 -20.01 -1.50 -17.03
N ASN A 55 -20.39 -1.78 -15.78
CA ASN A 55 -20.80 -0.73 -14.84
C ASN A 55 -20.55 -1.12 -13.38
N LEU A 56 -20.49 -0.09 -12.53
CA LEU A 56 -20.47 -0.23 -11.08
C LEU A 56 -21.90 -0.21 -10.56
N ARG A 57 -22.15 -0.99 -9.52
CA ARG A 57 -23.44 -1.07 -8.86
C ARG A 57 -23.28 -1.02 -7.35
N GLU A 58 -24.25 -0.39 -6.71
CA GLU A 58 -24.41 -0.39 -5.25
C GLU A 58 -25.14 -1.67 -4.79
N GLU A 59 -25.25 -1.89 -3.48
CA GLU A 59 -25.94 -3.03 -2.86
C GLU A 59 -27.23 -2.52 -2.20
N THR A 60 -28.26 -2.26 -3.01
CA THR A 60 -29.43 -1.47 -2.59
C THR A 60 -30.29 -2.19 -1.55
N LEU A 61 -30.30 -3.54 -1.55
CA LEU A 61 -31.10 -4.35 -0.63
C LEU A 61 -30.32 -4.92 0.55
N HIS A 62 -28.98 -4.82 0.56
CA HIS A 62 -28.10 -5.43 1.56
C HIS A 62 -28.30 -6.95 1.75
N ASP A 63 -28.59 -7.66 0.66
CA ASP A 63 -28.74 -9.12 0.65
C ASP A 63 -27.47 -9.84 0.17
N ASN A 64 -26.45 -9.10 -0.26
CA ASN A 64 -25.17 -9.56 -0.81
C ASN A 64 -25.32 -10.30 -2.15
N PHE A 65 -26.38 -10.04 -2.90
CA PHE A 65 -26.56 -10.52 -4.26
C PHE A 65 -26.47 -9.36 -5.24
N LEU A 66 -25.59 -9.46 -6.22
CA LEU A 66 -25.66 -8.60 -7.39
C LEU A 66 -26.88 -8.98 -8.24
N ASN A 67 -27.94 -8.16 -8.19
CA ASN A 67 -29.15 -8.30 -8.98
C ASN A 67 -29.39 -7.05 -9.83
N LEU A 68 -29.42 -7.25 -11.15
CA LEU A 68 -29.47 -6.13 -12.10
C LEU A 68 -30.73 -5.25 -11.97
N GLN A 69 -31.84 -5.77 -11.46
CA GLN A 69 -33.10 -5.01 -11.33
C GLN A 69 -33.24 -4.27 -10.01
N THR A 70 -32.46 -4.64 -8.99
CA THR A 70 -32.61 -4.06 -7.66
C THR A 70 -31.40 -3.24 -7.25
N ASP A 71 -30.21 -3.61 -7.73
CA ASP A 71 -28.98 -2.89 -7.45
C ASP A 71 -28.73 -1.80 -8.47
N TYR A 72 -28.83 -0.55 -8.01
CA TYR A 72 -28.70 0.59 -8.90
C TYR A 72 -27.30 0.71 -9.48
N ILE A 73 -27.25 1.09 -10.75
CA ILE A 73 -26.01 1.46 -11.43
C ILE A 73 -25.54 2.79 -10.86
N VAL A 74 -24.25 2.89 -10.54
CA VAL A 74 -23.63 4.12 -10.05
C VAL A 74 -22.47 4.57 -10.93
N SER A 75 -22.31 5.87 -11.08
CA SER A 75 -21.14 6.47 -11.73
C SER A 75 -20.71 7.75 -11.02
N PHE A 76 -19.41 8.02 -11.04
CA PHE A 76 -18.81 9.17 -10.40
C PHE A 76 -18.59 10.28 -11.41
N ASP A 77 -19.10 11.48 -11.13
CA ASP A 77 -18.94 12.66 -11.95
C ASP A 77 -18.52 13.87 -11.09
N PHE A 78 -18.01 14.93 -11.72
CA PHE A 78 -17.67 16.18 -11.06
C PHE A 78 -18.54 17.32 -11.60
N VAL A 79 -19.40 17.88 -10.74
CA VAL A 79 -20.21 19.06 -11.05
C VAL A 79 -19.68 20.22 -10.22
N GLY A 80 -19.14 21.26 -10.88
CA GLY A 80 -18.56 22.41 -10.17
C GLY A 80 -17.42 22.05 -9.22
N SER A 81 -16.59 21.06 -9.59
CA SER A 81 -15.49 20.51 -8.77
C SER A 81 -15.93 19.75 -7.51
N GLN A 82 -17.22 19.48 -7.34
CA GLN A 82 -17.73 18.58 -6.30
C GLN A 82 -18.01 17.21 -6.91
N LEU A 83 -17.63 16.16 -6.19
CA LEU A 83 -17.96 14.78 -6.56
C LEU A 83 -19.47 14.58 -6.39
N VAL A 84 -20.12 14.15 -7.47
CA VAL A 84 -21.53 13.77 -7.49
C VAL A 84 -21.61 12.32 -7.97
N VAL A 85 -22.44 11.51 -7.32
CA VAL A 85 -22.72 10.15 -7.76
C VAL A 85 -24.05 10.14 -8.50
N ARG A 86 -24.00 9.83 -9.78
CA ARG A 86 -25.21 9.60 -10.57
C ARG A 86 -25.64 8.16 -10.40
N SER A 87 -26.94 7.93 -10.26
CA SER A 87 -27.51 6.59 -10.09
C SER A 87 -28.63 6.31 -11.09
N TRP A 88 -28.78 5.05 -11.50
CA TRP A 88 -29.81 4.60 -12.44
C TRP A 88 -30.45 3.29 -12.04
N ASP A 89 -31.74 3.18 -12.31
CA ASP A 89 -32.52 1.94 -12.25
C ASP A 89 -32.46 1.19 -13.60
N ASP A 90 -32.33 -0.13 -13.53
CA ASP A 90 -32.27 -1.08 -14.66
C ASP A 90 -33.50 -2.00 -14.54
N THR A 91 -34.64 -1.43 -14.87
CA THR A 91 -35.98 -2.01 -14.71
C THR A 91 -36.20 -3.30 -15.51
N ASP A 92 -35.53 -3.48 -16.65
CA ASP A 92 -35.63 -4.68 -17.47
C ASP A 92 -34.52 -5.72 -17.21
N GLY A 93 -33.50 -5.35 -16.43
CA GLY A 93 -32.43 -6.23 -15.97
C GLY A 93 -31.47 -6.64 -17.09
N ASP A 94 -31.37 -5.83 -18.15
CA ASP A 94 -30.49 -6.11 -19.30
C ASP A 94 -29.03 -5.70 -19.05
N GLY A 95 -28.79 -4.94 -17.97
CA GLY A 95 -27.49 -4.43 -17.57
C GLY A 95 -27.29 -2.94 -17.84
N VAL A 96 -28.23 -2.27 -18.51
CA VAL A 96 -28.18 -0.87 -18.93
C VAL A 96 -29.19 -0.05 -18.12
N GLY A 97 -28.78 1.14 -17.67
CA GLY A 97 -29.69 2.02 -16.92
C GLY A 97 -30.83 2.53 -17.81
N ASN A 98 -32.08 2.34 -17.37
CA ASN A 98 -33.26 2.84 -18.07
C ASN A 98 -33.73 4.20 -17.51
N VAL A 99 -33.69 4.39 -16.18
CA VAL A 99 -34.20 5.58 -15.49
C VAL A 99 -33.13 6.18 -14.59
N GLN A 100 -32.76 7.43 -14.83
CA GLN A 100 -31.86 8.16 -13.93
C GLN A 100 -32.61 8.54 -12.65
N LEU A 101 -32.01 8.24 -11.50
CA LEU A 101 -32.50 8.58 -10.18
C LEU A 101 -31.91 9.92 -9.72
N ALA A 102 -32.28 10.36 -8.51
CA ALA A 102 -31.68 11.53 -7.90
C ALA A 102 -30.16 11.33 -7.70
N ASP A 103 -29.41 12.41 -7.89
CA ASP A 103 -27.98 12.42 -7.62
C ASP A 103 -27.74 12.20 -6.11
N LYS A 104 -26.67 11.46 -5.80
CA LYS A 104 -26.26 11.05 -4.47
C LYS A 104 -24.91 11.68 -4.09
N LEU A 105 -24.66 11.83 -2.79
CA LEU A 105 -23.28 11.97 -2.29
C LEU A 105 -22.63 10.60 -2.24
N LEU A 106 -21.29 10.55 -2.16
CA LEU A 106 -20.58 9.28 -1.98
C LEU A 106 -21.02 8.52 -0.72
N ASP A 107 -21.38 9.27 0.34
CA ASP A 107 -21.86 8.72 1.60
C ASP A 107 -23.27 8.10 1.52
N ASP A 108 -24.03 8.42 0.48
CA ASP A 108 -25.38 7.87 0.24
C ASP A 108 -25.36 6.66 -0.72
N VAL A 109 -24.17 6.23 -1.15
CA VAL A 109 -24.00 5.04 -1.99
C VAL A 109 -23.95 3.81 -1.09
N GLU A 110 -24.83 2.86 -1.34
CA GLU A 110 -24.92 1.64 -0.55
C GLU A 110 -23.80 0.66 -0.94
N MET A 111 -22.77 0.57 -0.13
CA MET A 111 -21.64 -0.33 -0.39
C MET A 111 -22.01 -1.77 -0.02
N VAL A 112 -21.45 -2.76 -0.72
CA VAL A 112 -21.54 -4.18 -0.32
C VAL A 112 -20.99 -4.35 1.10
N TRP A 113 -19.89 -3.65 1.37
CA TRP A 113 -19.40 -3.34 2.71
C TRP A 113 -18.40 -2.19 2.63
N GLU A 114 -18.23 -1.46 3.75
CA GLU A 114 -17.20 -0.43 3.90
C GLU A 114 -16.34 -0.73 5.13
N ALA A 115 -15.04 -0.91 4.93
CA ALA A 115 -14.17 -1.42 5.99
C ALA A 115 -13.97 -0.42 7.13
N GLY A 116 -13.90 0.88 6.84
CA GLY A 116 -13.75 1.95 7.81
C GLY A 116 -14.93 2.02 8.80
N GLU A 117 -16.15 1.88 8.30
CA GLU A 117 -17.40 1.88 9.05
C GLU A 117 -17.53 0.62 9.91
N ILE A 118 -17.22 -0.55 9.35
CA ILE A 118 -17.15 -1.81 10.11
C ILE A 118 -16.12 -1.68 11.23
N LEU A 119 -14.95 -1.11 10.94
CA LEU A 119 -13.89 -0.92 11.92
C LEU A 119 -14.25 0.15 12.96
N PHE A 120 -15.01 1.18 12.57
CA PHE A 120 -15.56 2.19 13.46
C PHE A 120 -16.48 1.56 14.51
N LYS A 121 -17.39 0.66 14.09
CA LYS A 121 -18.32 -0.07 14.98
C LYS A 121 -17.62 -1.10 15.87
N ARG A 122 -16.40 -1.53 15.50
CA ARG A 122 -15.66 -2.55 16.24
C ARG A 122 -15.13 -2.05 17.59
N THR A 123 -15.36 -2.85 18.63
CA THR A 123 -14.77 -2.65 19.96
C THR A 123 -13.24 -2.69 19.89
N PRO A 124 -12.51 -1.65 20.33
CA PRO A 124 -11.05 -1.55 20.18
C PRO A 124 -10.27 -2.80 20.64
N GLY A 125 -10.58 -3.34 21.83
CA GLY A 125 -9.88 -4.50 22.40
C GLY A 125 -10.06 -5.82 21.66
N THR A 126 -10.94 -5.88 20.65
CA THR A 126 -11.15 -7.09 19.81
C THR A 126 -10.29 -7.10 18.54
N ARG A 127 -9.59 -5.99 18.24
CA ARG A 127 -8.71 -5.89 17.08
C ARG A 127 -7.44 -6.72 17.28
N LYS A 128 -6.98 -7.38 16.21
CA LYS A 128 -5.72 -8.12 16.20
C LYS A 128 -4.66 -7.29 15.48
N ILE A 129 -3.91 -6.50 16.25
CA ILE A 129 -2.82 -5.68 15.71
C ILE A 129 -1.50 -6.31 16.13
N PHE A 130 -0.65 -6.62 15.17
CA PHE A 130 0.66 -7.21 15.39
C PHE A 130 1.75 -6.16 15.24
N VAL A 131 2.79 -6.29 16.06
CA VAL A 131 4.00 -5.46 15.98
C VAL A 131 5.24 -6.33 16.06
N ASN A 132 6.29 -5.90 15.37
CA ASN A 132 7.59 -6.54 15.45
C ASN A 132 8.25 -6.27 16.81
N ASP A 133 8.55 -7.33 17.57
CA ASP A 133 9.29 -7.21 18.83
C ASP A 133 10.78 -6.89 18.60
N SER A 134 11.53 -6.70 19.69
CA SER A 134 12.96 -6.42 19.66
C SER A 134 13.85 -7.59 19.22
N GLY A 135 13.30 -8.79 19.01
CA GLY A 135 14.05 -9.96 18.55
C GLY A 135 14.59 -9.79 17.13
N THR A 136 15.73 -10.40 16.83
CA THR A 136 16.39 -10.29 15.52
C THR A 136 16.17 -11.49 14.62
N SER A 137 15.63 -12.60 15.14
CA SER A 137 15.45 -13.82 14.36
C SER A 137 14.13 -13.80 13.60
N TYR A 138 14.17 -14.34 12.39
CA TYR A 138 13.04 -14.55 11.50
C TYR A 138 13.00 -16.03 11.08
N PRO A 139 11.85 -16.57 10.64
CA PRO A 139 10.54 -15.92 10.55
C PRO A 139 9.85 -15.80 11.92
N LYS A 140 9.00 -14.79 12.09
CA LYS A 140 8.24 -14.54 13.31
C LYS A 140 6.78 -14.91 13.12
N SER A 141 6.25 -15.78 13.98
CA SER A 141 4.84 -16.19 13.95
C SER A 141 3.98 -15.26 14.82
N PRO A 142 2.66 -15.16 14.58
CA PRO A 142 1.78 -14.26 15.31
C PRO A 142 1.56 -14.67 16.78
N ASN A 143 1.25 -13.65 17.60
CA ASN A 143 0.66 -13.72 18.93
C ASN A 143 1.47 -14.38 20.05
N SER A 144 2.74 -13.98 20.21
CA SER A 144 3.45 -14.25 21.46
C SER A 144 3.09 -13.24 22.55
N THR A 145 2.97 -13.74 23.78
CA THR A 145 2.83 -12.92 25.01
C THR A 145 4.17 -12.65 25.69
N ILE A 146 5.29 -13.09 25.09
CA ILE A 146 6.64 -13.00 25.65
C ILE A 146 7.53 -12.22 24.69
N CYS A 147 8.08 -11.09 25.16
CA CYS A 147 9.06 -10.29 24.41
C CYS A 147 10.34 -11.09 24.13
N GLY A 148 10.97 -10.87 22.97
CA GLY A 148 12.24 -11.50 22.62
C GLY A 148 12.12 -12.98 22.26
N SER A 149 10.89 -13.48 22.07
CA SER A 149 10.63 -14.86 21.64
C SER A 149 10.81 -15.07 20.13
N ASN A 150 11.29 -14.05 19.41
CA ASN A 150 11.38 -14.01 17.94
C ASN A 150 10.00 -14.26 17.29
N ASN A 151 8.95 -13.68 17.87
CA ASN A 151 7.59 -13.74 17.37
C ASN A 151 7.02 -12.34 17.18
N LEU A 152 5.94 -12.24 16.41
CA LEU A 152 5.10 -11.06 16.42
C LEU A 152 4.31 -11.04 17.73
N VAL A 153 4.25 -9.88 18.37
CA VAL A 153 3.47 -9.69 19.61
C VAL A 153 2.24 -8.85 19.30
N ALA A 154 1.19 -9.00 20.11
CA ALA A 154 0.04 -8.13 19.99
C ALA A 154 0.42 -6.69 20.42
N PHE A 155 0.03 -5.69 19.63
CA PHE A 155 0.17 -4.28 19.97
C PHE A 155 -0.87 -3.93 21.04
N SER A 156 -0.46 -3.95 22.30
CA SER A 156 -1.32 -3.79 23.46
C SER A 156 -0.53 -3.27 24.66
N THR A 157 -1.22 -2.68 25.63
CA THR A 157 -0.58 -2.13 26.84
C THR A 157 0.16 -3.20 27.65
N PRO A 158 -0.33 -4.47 27.79
CA PRO A 158 0.42 -5.50 28.49
C PRO A 158 1.74 -5.89 27.79
N ASN A 159 1.80 -5.76 26.46
CA ASN A 159 2.99 -6.10 25.66
C ASN A 159 3.92 -4.91 25.40
N LYS A 160 3.63 -3.73 25.99
CA LYS A 160 4.40 -2.49 25.79
C LYS A 160 5.90 -2.67 26.01
N ALA A 161 6.32 -3.54 26.93
CA ALA A 161 7.74 -3.81 27.17
C ALA A 161 8.50 -4.32 25.92
N CYS A 162 7.80 -4.88 24.93
CA CYS A 162 8.42 -5.45 23.74
C CYS A 162 8.74 -4.41 22.65
N PHE A 163 8.02 -3.29 22.62
CA PHE A 163 8.08 -2.31 21.51
C PHE A 163 8.02 -0.85 21.97
N GLY A 164 7.71 -0.57 23.24
CA GLY A 164 7.44 0.77 23.75
C GLY A 164 8.62 1.72 23.63
N SER A 165 9.86 1.22 23.69
CA SER A 165 11.06 2.01 23.43
C SER A 165 11.16 2.53 21.99
N TYR A 166 10.42 1.93 21.05
CA TYR A 166 10.37 2.37 19.66
C TYR A 166 9.30 3.43 19.39
N LEU A 167 8.43 3.73 20.36
CA LEU A 167 7.44 4.82 20.25
C LEU A 167 8.08 6.21 20.45
N GLY A 168 9.27 6.26 21.07
CA GLY A 168 9.93 7.49 21.48
C GLY A 168 9.68 7.84 22.95
N THR A 169 10.20 8.98 23.38
CA THR A 169 10.07 9.48 24.76
C THR A 169 9.08 10.63 24.90
N ASP A 170 8.85 11.39 23.83
CA ASP A 170 7.80 12.40 23.73
C ASP A 170 6.60 11.77 23.00
N LEU A 171 5.60 11.28 23.73
CA LEU A 171 4.55 10.42 23.20
C LEU A 171 3.25 11.15 22.85
N ASN A 172 3.14 12.42 23.23
CA ASN A 172 2.03 13.32 22.90
C ASN A 172 2.48 14.53 22.06
N ASN A 173 3.77 14.58 21.68
CA ASN A 173 4.37 15.63 20.85
C ASN A 173 4.21 17.05 21.43
N ASP A 174 4.19 17.17 22.77
CA ASP A 174 4.00 18.44 23.47
C ASP A 174 5.33 19.10 23.88
N ALA A 175 6.47 18.54 23.43
CA ALA A 175 7.82 18.91 23.79
C ALA A 175 8.17 18.75 25.28
N ALA A 176 7.26 18.21 26.11
CA ALA A 176 7.51 17.83 27.48
C ALA A 176 7.94 16.34 27.51
N VAL A 177 9.25 16.12 27.54
CA VAL A 177 9.80 14.77 27.70
C VAL A 177 9.62 14.32 29.16
N ASN A 178 8.43 13.85 29.49
CA ASN A 178 8.22 13.06 30.71
C ASN A 178 8.64 11.63 30.39
N ALA A 179 9.94 11.37 30.48
CA ALA A 179 10.50 10.03 30.34
C ALA A 179 9.70 9.06 31.25
N ALA A 180 8.98 8.13 30.62
CA ALA A 180 8.23 7.07 31.28
C ALA A 180 6.98 7.48 32.07
N ASP A 181 6.15 8.42 31.59
CA ASP A 181 4.74 8.34 31.99
C ASP A 181 4.12 7.09 31.34
N ASN A 182 4.10 5.99 32.09
CA ASN A 182 3.45 4.74 31.68
C ASN A 182 2.03 5.01 31.16
N THR A 183 1.36 6.03 31.70
CA THR A 183 0.03 6.49 31.29
C THR A 183 0.03 7.07 29.88
N GLN A 184 1.04 7.80 29.44
CA GLN A 184 1.12 8.33 28.06
C GLN A 184 1.32 7.22 27.04
N ALA A 185 2.23 6.28 27.31
CA ALA A 185 2.44 5.14 26.41
C ALA A 185 1.21 4.24 26.32
N ASP A 186 0.54 4.00 27.45
CA ASP A 186 -0.71 3.22 27.45
C ASP A 186 -1.83 3.96 26.71
N ARG A 187 -1.94 5.28 26.88
CA ARG A 187 -2.88 6.11 26.13
C ARG A 187 -2.59 6.11 24.64
N LEU A 188 -1.34 6.28 24.20
CA LEU A 188 -0.98 6.22 22.80
C LEU A 188 -1.29 4.84 22.20
N ILE A 189 -0.95 3.76 22.89
CA ILE A 189 -1.27 2.40 22.45
C ILE A 189 -2.79 2.23 22.31
N ASN A 190 -3.56 2.59 23.33
CA ASN A 190 -5.02 2.52 23.28
C ASN A 190 -5.62 3.41 22.20
N TYR A 191 -5.01 4.58 21.96
CA TYR A 191 -5.38 5.47 20.87
C TYR A 191 -5.22 4.78 19.53
N ILE A 192 -4.04 4.25 19.21
CA ILE A 192 -3.81 3.55 17.94
C ILE A 192 -4.74 2.33 17.77
N ILE A 193 -5.06 1.62 18.87
CA ILE A 193 -6.03 0.52 18.84
C ILE A 193 -7.45 1.03 18.53
N GLY A 194 -7.85 2.19 19.05
CA GLY A 194 -9.11 2.85 18.68
C GLY A 194 -9.86 3.57 19.79
N THR A 195 -9.23 3.89 20.92
CA THR A 195 -9.82 4.69 22.01
C THR A 195 -9.42 6.15 21.88
N ASP A 196 -10.38 7.05 21.73
CA ASP A 196 -10.07 8.48 21.59
C ASP A 196 -9.83 9.15 22.96
N TYR A 197 -8.99 10.18 22.98
CA TYR A 197 -8.66 10.94 24.19
C TYR A 197 -8.73 12.45 23.88
N PRO A 198 -9.20 13.30 24.81
CA PRO A 198 -9.35 14.74 24.58
C PRO A 198 -8.07 15.48 24.18
N GLU A 199 -6.91 14.99 24.64
CA GLU A 199 -5.59 15.55 24.35
C GLU A 199 -5.00 15.13 22.98
N TYR A 200 -5.64 14.20 22.28
CA TYR A 200 -5.18 13.71 20.98
C TYR A 200 -6.07 14.20 19.84
N ARG A 201 -5.58 14.02 18.62
CA ARG A 201 -6.33 14.23 17.40
C ARG A 201 -7.67 13.49 17.49
N LYS A 202 -8.77 14.26 17.47
CA LYS A 202 -10.12 13.73 17.56
C LYS A 202 -10.41 12.77 16.41
N ARG A 203 -10.96 11.61 16.74
CA ARG A 203 -11.47 10.61 15.77
C ARG A 203 -12.87 10.09 16.13
N THR A 204 -13.40 10.49 17.28
CA THR A 204 -14.75 10.15 17.70
C THR A 204 -15.77 10.96 16.92
N LEU A 205 -16.72 10.26 16.32
CA LEU A 205 -17.89 10.82 15.66
C LEU A 205 -19.14 10.03 16.04
N PRO A 206 -20.30 10.68 16.04
CA PRO A 206 -21.55 9.96 15.85
C PRO A 206 -21.70 9.58 14.37
N LEU A 207 -22.08 8.33 14.09
CA LEU A 207 -22.15 7.78 12.72
C LEU A 207 -23.50 7.07 12.54
N GLN A 208 -24.52 7.88 12.28
CA GLN A 208 -25.75 7.45 11.62
C GLN A 208 -26.05 8.47 10.51
N ASN A 209 -26.86 8.12 9.53
CA ASN A 209 -27.48 9.10 8.65
C ASN A 209 -29.01 9.01 8.85
N PRO A 210 -29.66 10.01 9.48
CA PRO A 210 -29.07 11.23 10.04
C PRO A 210 -28.21 10.94 11.28
N ILE A 211 -27.20 11.78 11.52
CA ILE A 211 -26.22 11.58 12.61
C ILE A 211 -26.89 11.72 13.98
N ASP A 212 -26.96 10.62 14.73
CA ASP A 212 -27.43 10.53 16.12
C ASP A 212 -26.25 10.50 17.11
N ALA A 213 -26.20 11.49 17.99
CA ALA A 213 -25.19 11.61 19.04
C ALA A 213 -25.19 10.45 20.06
N SER A 214 -26.26 9.65 20.11
CA SER A 214 -26.38 8.50 21.02
C SER A 214 -25.54 7.28 20.58
N VAL A 215 -25.11 7.24 19.31
CA VAL A 215 -24.26 6.19 18.73
C VAL A 215 -22.92 6.78 18.32
N ALA A 216 -22.01 6.89 19.29
CA ALA A 216 -20.65 7.36 19.07
C ALA A 216 -19.67 6.18 18.91
N GLY A 217 -18.70 6.37 18.02
CA GLY A 217 -17.57 5.45 17.86
C GLY A 217 -16.33 6.22 17.40
N THR A 218 -15.20 5.53 17.37
CA THR A 218 -13.93 6.09 16.91
C THR A 218 -13.67 5.62 15.48
N TRP A 219 -13.38 6.55 14.57
CA TRP A 219 -12.86 6.19 13.24
C TRP A 219 -11.41 5.70 13.37
N LYS A 220 -11.17 4.44 13.02
CA LYS A 220 -9.89 3.78 13.30
C LYS A 220 -9.00 3.68 12.07
N LEU A 221 -9.57 3.67 10.86
CA LEU A 221 -8.83 3.52 9.61
C LEU A 221 -8.24 4.86 9.17
N GLY A 222 -6.91 4.94 9.16
CA GLY A 222 -6.19 6.09 8.60
C GLY A 222 -6.37 6.22 7.10
N ASP A 223 -6.01 7.38 6.57
CA ASP A 223 -6.11 7.67 5.14
C ASP A 223 -5.27 6.69 4.27
N ILE A 224 -5.86 6.31 3.12
CA ILE A 224 -5.24 5.44 2.11
C ILE A 224 -5.04 6.28 0.84
N ILE A 225 -3.85 6.85 0.66
CA ILE A 225 -3.59 7.77 -0.46
C ILE A 225 -2.95 7.04 -1.64
N TYR A 226 -1.81 6.38 -1.43
CA TYR A 226 -1.05 5.75 -2.52
C TYR A 226 -0.89 4.23 -2.37
N SER A 227 -1.56 3.64 -1.39
CA SER A 227 -1.60 2.20 -1.19
C SER A 227 -2.82 1.60 -1.89
N THR A 228 -2.69 1.29 -3.17
CA THR A 228 -3.73 0.56 -3.90
C THR A 228 -3.94 -0.82 -3.26
N PRO A 229 -5.16 -1.15 -2.78
CA PRO A 229 -5.44 -2.43 -2.16
C PRO A 229 -5.13 -3.61 -3.08
N GLN A 230 -4.48 -4.65 -2.56
CA GLN A 230 -4.23 -5.88 -3.30
C GLN A 230 -5.13 -7.01 -2.81
N ILE A 231 -5.86 -7.63 -3.73
CA ILE A 231 -6.75 -8.74 -3.42
C ILE A 231 -6.04 -10.07 -3.70
N LEU A 232 -6.05 -10.95 -2.71
CA LEU A 232 -5.55 -12.31 -2.81
C LEU A 232 -6.71 -13.29 -2.60
N LYS A 233 -7.05 -14.04 -3.65
CA LYS A 233 -7.96 -15.18 -3.58
C LYS A 233 -7.25 -16.38 -2.95
N TYR A 234 -7.89 -16.98 -1.96
CA TYR A 234 -7.47 -18.23 -1.34
C TYR A 234 -8.40 -19.37 -1.75
N ASP A 235 -7.79 -20.52 -1.95
CA ASP A 235 -8.45 -21.81 -2.13
C ASP A 235 -7.48 -22.88 -1.64
N ASN A 236 -7.43 -23.04 -0.31
CA ASN A 236 -6.52 -23.96 0.35
C ASN A 236 -7.12 -24.49 1.67
N THR A 237 -6.33 -25.25 2.44
CA THR A 237 -6.76 -25.82 3.73
C THR A 237 -7.17 -24.76 4.76
N TYR A 238 -6.58 -23.56 4.72
CA TYR A 238 -6.81 -22.50 5.71
C TYR A 238 -8.01 -21.62 5.37
N SER A 239 -8.25 -21.35 4.08
CA SER A 239 -9.31 -20.43 3.64
C SER A 239 -9.76 -20.70 2.20
N ASP A 240 -11.00 -20.30 1.91
CA ASP A 240 -11.68 -20.46 0.61
C ASP A 240 -12.29 -19.14 0.09
N TYR A 241 -11.81 -18.01 0.60
CA TYR A 241 -12.29 -16.65 0.31
C TYR A 241 -11.14 -15.73 -0.09
N SER A 242 -11.46 -14.50 -0.47
CA SER A 242 -10.46 -13.48 -0.81
C SER A 242 -10.18 -12.52 0.35
N VAL A 243 -8.95 -12.04 0.44
CA VAL A 243 -8.51 -11.04 1.42
C VAL A 243 -7.91 -9.85 0.69
N ALA A 244 -8.21 -8.65 1.16
CA ALA A 244 -7.63 -7.41 0.70
C ALA A 244 -6.53 -6.98 1.67
N TYR A 245 -5.36 -6.65 1.12
CA TYR A 245 -4.24 -6.08 1.85
C TYR A 245 -4.04 -4.64 1.42
N VAL A 246 -3.98 -3.73 2.39
CA VAL A 246 -3.83 -2.30 2.13
C VAL A 246 -3.02 -1.64 3.24
N GLY A 247 -2.12 -0.74 2.86
CA GLY A 247 -1.40 0.13 3.79
C GLY A 247 -2.21 1.39 4.07
N ALA A 248 -2.20 1.86 5.31
CA ALA A 248 -2.82 3.11 5.70
C ALA A 248 -1.83 3.98 6.51
N ASN A 249 -2.07 5.30 6.49
CA ASN A 249 -1.18 6.26 7.12
C ASN A 249 -1.34 6.35 8.66
N ASP A 250 -2.21 5.53 9.25
CA ASP A 250 -2.26 5.25 10.69
C ASP A 250 -1.12 4.33 11.18
N GLY A 251 -0.20 3.94 10.29
CA GLY A 251 0.99 3.17 10.60
C GLY A 251 0.84 1.68 10.34
N MET A 252 -0.28 1.23 9.76
CA MET A 252 -0.61 -0.19 9.64
C MET A 252 -0.72 -0.68 8.19
N LEU A 253 -0.33 -1.93 7.98
CA LEU A 253 -0.88 -2.76 6.91
C LEU A 253 -2.11 -3.49 7.47
N HIS A 254 -3.26 -3.32 6.83
CA HIS A 254 -4.51 -4.00 7.18
C HIS A 254 -4.78 -5.18 6.26
N ALA A 255 -5.39 -6.23 6.82
CA ALA A 255 -5.97 -7.36 6.10
C ALA A 255 -7.48 -7.39 6.33
N PHE A 256 -8.26 -7.14 5.28
CA PHE A 256 -9.73 -7.16 5.34
C PHE A 256 -10.28 -8.35 4.58
N LYS A 257 -11.25 -9.05 5.16
CA LYS A 257 -11.91 -10.17 4.47
C LYS A 257 -12.83 -9.63 3.38
N VAL A 258 -12.55 -9.98 2.13
CA VAL A 258 -13.40 -9.58 1.00
C VAL A 258 -14.60 -10.50 0.86
N GLY A 259 -14.40 -11.80 1.04
CA GLY A 259 -15.42 -12.83 0.84
C GLY A 259 -15.17 -13.72 -0.39
N LYS A 260 -16.15 -14.55 -0.72
CA LYS A 260 -16.13 -15.55 -1.79
C LYS A 260 -17.33 -15.33 -2.71
N LEU A 261 -17.04 -15.09 -3.98
CA LEU A 261 -18.06 -14.98 -5.02
C LEU A 261 -18.61 -16.37 -5.37
N ASP A 262 -19.91 -16.54 -5.19
CA ASP A 262 -20.66 -17.73 -5.57
C ASP A 262 -21.71 -17.39 -6.64
N SER A 263 -21.75 -18.17 -7.70
CA SER A 263 -22.72 -18.03 -8.79
C SER A 263 -23.55 -19.31 -8.98
N THR A 264 -23.44 -20.26 -8.04
CA THR A 264 -24.08 -21.57 -8.14
C THR A 264 -25.58 -21.42 -7.98
N GLY A 265 -26.36 -21.96 -8.93
CA GLY A 265 -27.81 -21.95 -8.87
C GLY A 265 -28.48 -20.59 -9.12
N LEU A 266 -27.71 -19.56 -9.50
CA LEU A 266 -28.24 -18.25 -9.85
C LEU A 266 -28.75 -18.24 -11.30
N SER A 267 -29.83 -17.50 -11.56
CA SER A 267 -30.43 -17.35 -12.88
C SER A 267 -31.12 -15.98 -13.02
N GLY A 268 -31.48 -15.62 -14.25
CA GLY A 268 -32.17 -14.35 -14.51
C GLY A 268 -31.25 -13.15 -14.26
N THR A 269 -31.72 -12.20 -13.46
CA THR A 269 -31.07 -10.91 -13.19
C THR A 269 -30.07 -10.97 -12.04
N THR A 270 -30.09 -12.03 -11.23
CA THR A 270 -29.10 -12.27 -10.17
C THR A 270 -27.83 -12.90 -10.76
N LYS A 271 -26.68 -12.23 -10.62
CA LYS A 271 -25.44 -12.61 -11.31
C LYS A 271 -24.41 -13.26 -10.40
N VAL A 272 -24.30 -12.80 -9.16
CA VAL A 272 -23.34 -13.36 -8.18
C VAL A 272 -23.82 -13.05 -6.77
N GLN A 273 -23.45 -13.89 -5.81
CA GLN A 273 -23.57 -13.66 -4.39
C GLN A 273 -22.17 -13.51 -3.78
N LEU A 274 -22.00 -12.59 -2.83
CA LEU A 274 -20.81 -12.53 -2.00
C LEU A 274 -21.07 -13.23 -0.67
N THR A 275 -20.34 -14.30 -0.40
CA THR A 275 -20.46 -15.09 0.83
C THR A 275 -19.22 -14.95 1.70
N VAL A 276 -19.33 -15.24 3.00
CA VAL A 276 -18.17 -15.27 3.91
C VAL A 276 -17.20 -16.43 3.63
N GLY A 277 -17.54 -17.38 2.75
CA GLY A 277 -16.79 -18.64 2.62
C GLY A 277 -17.13 -19.64 3.74
N SER A 278 -16.46 -20.80 3.75
CA SER A 278 -16.85 -21.92 4.61
C SER A 278 -15.77 -22.35 5.62
N LYS A 279 -14.61 -21.69 5.63
CA LYS A 279 -13.45 -22.10 6.45
C LYS A 279 -13.33 -21.40 7.80
N ASP A 280 -14.00 -20.26 7.98
CA ASP A 280 -14.10 -19.55 9.26
C ASP A 280 -15.37 -18.70 9.32
N THR A 281 -15.57 -17.98 10.43
CA THR A 281 -16.76 -17.17 10.73
C THR A 281 -16.51 -15.67 10.65
N ILE A 282 -15.39 -15.23 10.07
CA ILE A 282 -15.05 -13.81 9.95
C ILE A 282 -16.06 -13.16 8.98
N ALA A 283 -16.60 -11.99 9.33
CA ALA A 283 -17.60 -11.31 8.51
C ALA A 283 -16.99 -10.66 7.25
N LEU A 284 -17.84 -10.32 6.27
CA LEU A 284 -17.45 -9.53 5.11
C LEU A 284 -16.97 -8.14 5.55
N GLY A 285 -15.89 -7.63 4.96
CA GLY A 285 -15.29 -6.35 5.30
C GLY A 285 -14.59 -6.30 6.65
N GLU A 286 -14.64 -7.36 7.47
CA GLU A 286 -14.01 -7.39 8.79
C GLU A 286 -12.47 -7.37 8.67
N GLU A 287 -11.84 -6.53 9.50
CA GLU A 287 -10.37 -6.53 9.68
C GLU A 287 -9.93 -7.84 10.35
N MET A 288 -9.28 -8.72 9.60
CA MET A 288 -8.75 -9.98 10.13
C MET A 288 -7.59 -9.73 11.10
N TRP A 289 -6.70 -8.81 10.71
CA TRP A 289 -5.58 -8.32 11.50
C TRP A 289 -4.97 -7.07 10.85
N ALA A 290 -4.14 -6.38 11.62
CA ALA A 290 -3.26 -5.32 11.13
C ALA A 290 -1.81 -5.57 11.57
N PHE A 291 -0.83 -5.02 10.85
CA PHE A 291 0.60 -5.13 11.17
C PHE A 291 1.26 -3.76 11.15
N ILE A 292 1.98 -3.43 12.24
CA ILE A 292 2.79 -2.22 12.37
C ILE A 292 4.27 -2.61 12.26
N PRO A 293 4.97 -2.21 11.17
CA PRO A 293 6.39 -2.45 11.08
C PRO A 293 7.16 -1.58 12.07
N LYS A 294 8.31 -2.06 12.52
CA LYS A 294 9.10 -1.42 13.59
C LYS A 294 9.41 0.05 13.31
N ASN A 295 9.74 0.39 12.06
CA ASN A 295 10.09 1.76 11.67
C ASN A 295 8.90 2.72 11.58
N ALA A 296 7.65 2.24 11.66
CA ALA A 296 6.48 3.11 11.76
C ALA A 296 6.17 3.54 13.20
N LEU A 297 6.64 2.79 14.20
CA LEU A 297 6.33 3.02 15.62
C LEU A 297 6.65 4.45 16.12
N PRO A 298 7.80 5.08 15.78
CA PRO A 298 8.08 6.44 16.25
C PRO A 298 7.15 7.51 15.69
N TYR A 299 6.39 7.20 14.63
CA TYR A 299 5.50 8.14 13.95
C TYR A 299 4.07 8.09 14.46
N LEU A 300 3.70 7.07 15.24
CA LEU A 300 2.35 6.91 15.80
C LEU A 300 1.97 8.06 16.73
N ARG A 301 2.94 8.64 17.45
CA ARG A 301 2.73 9.85 18.26
C ARG A 301 2.33 11.08 17.44
N PHE A 302 2.87 11.22 16.21
CA PHE A 302 2.50 12.34 15.35
C PHE A 302 1.10 12.14 14.80
N TYR A 303 0.70 10.89 14.52
CA TYR A 303 -0.68 10.57 14.14
C TYR A 303 -1.70 10.93 15.25
N ALA A 304 -1.27 10.86 16.52
CA ALA A 304 -2.06 11.25 17.68
C ALA A 304 -2.04 12.76 17.99
N ASP A 305 -1.14 13.54 17.38
CA ASP A 305 -1.00 14.98 17.61
C ASP A 305 -2.27 15.74 17.17
N PRO A 306 -2.92 16.54 18.05
CA PRO A 306 -4.04 17.39 17.67
C PRO A 306 -3.80 18.28 16.44
N ASN A 307 -2.55 18.69 16.20
CA ASN A 307 -2.12 19.50 15.07
C ASN A 307 -1.51 18.66 13.92
N TYR A 308 -1.86 17.37 13.82
CA TYR A 308 -1.34 16.46 12.80
C TYR A 308 -1.43 17.05 11.38
N CYS A 309 -0.27 17.46 10.87
CA CYS A 309 -0.01 17.70 9.47
C CYS A 309 0.44 16.36 8.88
N HIS A 310 -0.39 15.81 7.99
CA HIS A 310 -0.24 14.47 7.40
C HIS A 310 1.19 13.96 7.24
N ASN A 311 1.41 12.73 7.70
CA ASN A 311 2.64 11.99 7.52
C ASN A 311 2.37 10.70 6.75
N TYR A 312 3.12 10.48 5.68
CA TYR A 312 3.19 9.17 5.06
C TYR A 312 3.78 8.17 6.05
N THR A 313 3.12 7.03 6.25
CA THR A 313 3.66 5.91 7.05
C THR A 313 3.67 4.64 6.22
N ILE A 314 2.57 3.88 6.14
CA ILE A 314 2.48 2.66 5.30
C ILE A 314 1.72 2.98 4.01
N ASP A 315 2.42 3.63 3.08
CA ASP A 315 1.79 4.22 1.89
C ASP A 315 2.15 3.50 0.57
N LEU A 316 3.02 2.49 0.62
CA LEU A 316 3.30 1.66 -0.56
C LEU A 316 2.13 0.70 -0.81
N SER A 317 1.69 0.61 -2.06
CA SER A 317 0.80 -0.48 -2.48
C SER A 317 1.46 -1.82 -2.19
N PRO A 318 0.82 -2.77 -1.49
CA PRO A 318 1.41 -4.08 -1.25
C PRO A 318 1.75 -4.78 -2.57
N TYR A 319 2.74 -5.65 -2.56
CA TYR A 319 3.07 -6.51 -3.70
C TYR A 319 2.96 -7.97 -3.31
N ILE A 320 2.24 -8.75 -4.10
CA ILE A 320 1.99 -10.17 -3.83
C ILE A 320 2.75 -11.03 -4.83
N TYR A 321 3.67 -11.85 -4.32
CA TYR A 321 4.39 -12.85 -5.08
C TYR A 321 3.92 -14.26 -4.69
N ARG A 322 3.50 -15.05 -5.69
CA ARG A 322 2.98 -16.41 -5.52
C ARG A 322 3.95 -17.41 -6.15
N TYR A 323 4.33 -18.45 -5.42
CA TYR A 323 5.15 -19.57 -5.89
C TYR A 323 4.78 -20.82 -5.10
N GLY A 324 4.46 -21.90 -5.80
CA GLY A 324 3.85 -23.10 -5.20
C GLY A 324 2.65 -22.73 -4.29
N SER A 325 2.66 -23.23 -3.06
CA SER A 325 1.64 -22.92 -2.05
C SER A 325 1.91 -21.65 -1.23
N ASN A 326 3.10 -21.04 -1.36
CA ASN A 326 3.48 -19.88 -0.58
C ASN A 326 2.96 -18.58 -1.20
N ARG A 327 2.74 -17.59 -0.33
CA ARG A 327 2.25 -16.25 -0.68
C ARG A 327 3.10 -15.25 0.08
N LEU A 328 3.99 -14.57 -0.64
CA LEU A 328 4.83 -13.52 -0.10
C LEU A 328 4.13 -12.18 -0.35
N LEU A 329 3.85 -11.45 0.72
CA LEU A 329 3.34 -10.08 0.68
C LEU A 329 4.48 -9.15 1.08
N ILE A 330 4.79 -8.18 0.23
CA ILE A 330 5.82 -7.16 0.49
C ILE A 330 5.12 -5.80 0.60
N GLY A 331 5.29 -5.13 1.73
CA GLY A 331 4.84 -3.76 1.95
C GLY A 331 6.03 -2.81 2.13
N GLY A 332 5.74 -1.52 2.25
CA GLY A 332 6.76 -0.52 2.52
C GLY A 332 6.16 0.85 2.79
N MET A 333 7.04 1.80 3.11
CA MET A 333 6.63 3.13 3.55
C MET A 333 6.48 4.12 2.39
N ARG A 334 6.97 3.80 1.20
CA ARG A 334 6.98 4.68 0.03
C ARG A 334 7.73 5.98 0.33
N LEU A 335 7.02 7.09 0.59
CA LEU A 335 7.59 8.37 1.01
C LEU A 335 7.50 8.59 2.52
N GLY A 336 7.08 7.57 3.27
CA GLY A 336 7.03 7.58 4.73
C GLY A 336 8.34 7.20 5.38
N GLY A 337 8.42 7.48 6.68
CA GLY A 337 9.63 7.34 7.47
C GLY A 337 10.66 8.43 7.14
N ALA A 338 11.90 8.22 7.57
CA ALA A 338 12.99 9.13 7.30
C ALA A 338 14.05 8.54 6.36
N CYS A 339 14.79 9.43 5.71
CA CYS A 339 15.93 9.06 4.87
C CYS A 339 17.25 9.10 5.67
N GLY A 340 17.33 9.97 6.68
CA GLY A 340 18.51 10.20 7.51
C GLY A 340 19.75 10.68 6.72
N GLY A 341 20.89 10.71 7.40
CA GLY A 341 22.20 10.89 6.78
C GLY A 341 22.41 12.36 6.47
N THR A 342 22.70 12.65 5.21
CA THR A 342 22.76 14.01 4.68
C THR A 342 21.37 14.56 4.29
N SER A 343 20.29 13.78 4.45
CA SER A 343 18.93 14.26 4.15
C SER A 343 18.45 15.26 5.22
N THR A 344 17.60 16.19 4.79
CA THR A 344 16.86 17.08 5.69
C THR A 344 15.75 16.35 6.45
N LEU A 345 15.33 15.17 5.99
CA LEU A 345 14.31 14.34 6.62
C LEU A 345 14.98 13.27 7.49
N ASN A 346 15.09 13.58 8.77
CA ASN A 346 15.71 12.72 9.78
C ASN A 346 14.65 12.01 10.64
N PRO A 347 14.94 10.78 11.10
CA PRO A 347 14.09 10.10 12.06
C PRO A 347 14.06 10.87 13.37
N PRO A 348 13.03 10.68 14.22
CA PRO A 348 12.99 11.35 15.50
C PRO A 348 14.22 11.03 16.37
N THR A 349 14.84 12.06 16.94
CA THR A 349 16.17 11.98 17.57
C THR A 349 16.23 11.08 18.80
N ASP A 350 15.09 10.87 19.47
CA ASP A 350 14.94 9.99 20.62
C ASP A 350 14.88 8.50 20.27
N THR A 351 14.51 8.18 19.03
CA THR A 351 14.52 6.80 18.47
C THR A 351 15.69 6.57 17.50
N CYS A 352 16.36 7.65 17.09
CA CYS A 352 17.58 7.63 16.32
C CYS A 352 18.39 8.92 16.49
N SER A 353 19.29 8.94 17.48
CA SER A 353 20.07 10.13 17.85
C SER A 353 21.20 10.46 16.88
N THR A 354 21.74 9.47 16.18
CA THR A 354 22.80 9.63 15.18
C THR A 354 22.39 9.00 13.87
N PRO A 355 21.64 9.73 13.01
CA PRO A 355 21.26 9.25 11.69
C PRO A 355 22.46 9.34 10.71
N THR A 356 23.68 9.00 11.13
CA THR A 356 24.89 9.08 10.30
C THR A 356 25.34 7.67 9.88
N SER A 357 25.93 7.55 8.69
CA SER A 357 26.32 6.26 8.10
C SER A 357 27.64 5.71 8.65
N PRO A 358 27.75 4.41 9.00
CA PRO A 358 26.68 3.40 9.03
C PRO A 358 25.76 3.60 10.24
N TYR A 359 24.45 3.44 10.03
CA TYR A 359 23.48 3.76 11.07
C TYR A 359 23.51 2.65 12.11
N PRO A 360 23.41 2.99 13.40
CA PRO A 360 23.33 1.97 14.44
C PRO A 360 22.04 1.16 14.24
N SER A 361 22.08 -0.15 14.51
CA SER A 361 20.91 -1.04 14.45
C SER A 361 19.77 -0.64 15.40
N THR A 362 20.06 0.27 16.32
CA THR A 362 19.11 0.91 17.24
C THR A 362 18.37 2.09 16.63
N CYS A 363 18.78 2.60 15.46
CA CYS A 363 18.10 3.71 14.78
C CYS A 363 16.77 3.22 14.19
N ILE A 364 15.67 3.66 14.79
CA ILE A 364 14.31 3.34 14.34
C ILE A 364 13.65 4.60 13.76
N GLY A 365 12.81 4.41 12.75
CA GLY A 365 12.11 5.49 12.05
C GLY A 365 12.57 5.69 10.61
N MET A 366 13.44 4.82 10.09
CA MET A 366 13.90 4.91 8.71
C MET A 366 12.85 4.37 7.74
N SER A 367 12.77 4.92 6.53
CA SER A 367 11.89 4.36 5.49
C SER A 367 12.28 2.91 5.24
N SER A 368 11.30 2.01 5.30
CA SER A 368 11.58 0.57 5.28
C SER A 368 10.59 -0.23 4.43
N TYR A 369 11.05 -1.38 3.96
CA TYR A 369 10.22 -2.44 3.39
C TYR A 369 10.07 -3.56 4.42
N PHE A 370 9.02 -4.35 4.29
CA PHE A 370 8.82 -5.54 5.10
C PHE A 370 8.14 -6.63 4.28
N ALA A 371 8.28 -7.89 4.70
CA ALA A 371 7.58 -8.98 4.05
C ALA A 371 6.95 -9.97 5.02
N LEU A 372 5.74 -10.39 4.68
CA LEU A 372 4.93 -11.35 5.41
C LEU A 372 4.67 -12.57 4.51
N ASN A 373 4.77 -13.77 5.07
CA ASN A 373 4.15 -14.94 4.48
C ASN A 373 2.67 -14.97 4.90
N VAL A 374 1.78 -14.83 3.92
CA VAL A 374 0.33 -14.79 4.10
C VAL A 374 -0.34 -16.04 3.50
N LYS A 375 0.36 -17.17 3.44
CA LYS A 375 -0.20 -18.45 2.95
C LYS A 375 -1.44 -18.87 3.75
N ASP A 376 -1.38 -18.71 5.07
CA ASP A 376 -2.53 -18.77 5.97
C ASP A 376 -2.95 -17.32 6.26
N PRO A 377 -4.10 -16.85 5.74
CA PRO A 377 -4.50 -15.46 5.93
C PRO A 377 -4.88 -15.14 7.38
N ASN A 378 -5.10 -16.14 8.24
CA ASN A 378 -5.39 -15.92 9.66
C ASN A 378 -4.13 -15.82 10.52
N ASN A 379 -2.99 -16.34 10.03
CA ASN A 379 -1.74 -16.41 10.78
C ASN A 379 -0.54 -15.91 9.94
N PRO A 380 -0.43 -14.59 9.69
CA PRO A 380 0.67 -14.05 8.91
C PRO A 380 2.01 -14.20 9.64
N LYS A 381 3.07 -14.60 8.92
CA LYS A 381 4.43 -14.71 9.49
C LYS A 381 5.32 -13.60 8.94
N LEU A 382 5.94 -12.79 9.81
CA LEU A 382 6.90 -11.79 9.39
C LEU A 382 8.22 -12.47 9.02
N LEU A 383 8.71 -12.21 7.81
CA LEU A 383 9.91 -12.85 7.26
C LEU A 383 11.13 -11.96 7.39
N TRP A 384 10.94 -10.65 7.25
CA TRP A 384 11.99 -9.65 7.41
C TRP A 384 11.39 -8.25 7.37
N GLU A 385 12.14 -7.31 7.94
CA GLU A 385 12.06 -5.88 7.68
C GLU A 385 13.43 -5.43 7.15
N PHE A 386 13.43 -4.57 6.14
CA PHE A 386 14.64 -4.10 5.49
C PHE A 386 14.64 -2.57 5.38
N SER A 387 15.69 -1.97 5.93
CA SER A 387 16.00 -0.56 5.80
C SER A 387 17.50 -0.41 5.64
N ASP A 388 17.92 0.55 4.84
CA ASP A 388 19.33 0.90 4.67
C ASP A 388 19.46 2.42 4.53
N PRO A 389 20.47 3.05 5.12
CA PRO A 389 20.77 4.48 4.96
C PRO A 389 20.78 5.00 3.53
N ALA A 390 21.31 4.19 2.61
CA ALA A 390 21.42 4.53 1.20
C ALA A 390 20.16 4.12 0.41
N LEU A 391 19.19 3.46 1.04
CA LEU A 391 17.87 3.19 0.45
C LEU A 391 17.07 4.47 0.30
N LYS A 392 17.19 5.39 1.27
CA LYS A 392 16.40 6.62 1.38
C LYS A 392 14.91 6.25 1.40
N PHE A 393 14.05 6.96 0.69
CA PHE A 393 12.66 6.56 0.60
C PHE A 393 12.46 5.23 -0.12
N THR A 394 11.54 4.42 0.39
CA THR A 394 11.17 3.11 -0.17
C THR A 394 10.22 3.24 -1.37
N PHE A 395 10.64 4.05 -2.35
CA PHE A 395 9.83 4.45 -3.50
C PHE A 395 9.77 3.39 -4.60
N SER A 396 10.81 2.60 -4.84
CA SER A 396 10.82 1.70 -6.01
C SER A 396 9.75 0.60 -5.94
N GLY A 397 9.45 0.12 -4.73
CA GLY A 397 8.79 -1.17 -4.56
C GLY A 397 9.69 -2.34 -5.00
N PRO A 398 9.23 -3.58 -4.85
CA PRO A 398 10.04 -4.78 -5.09
C PRO A 398 10.04 -5.22 -6.56
N ALA A 399 11.15 -5.81 -7.00
CA ALA A 399 11.12 -6.89 -8.00
C ALA A 399 11.46 -8.21 -7.29
N VAL A 400 10.71 -9.28 -7.56
CA VAL A 400 10.97 -10.60 -6.98
C VAL A 400 11.35 -11.55 -8.10
N VAL A 401 12.61 -11.99 -8.11
CA VAL A 401 13.20 -12.78 -9.19
C VAL A 401 13.63 -14.15 -8.69
N ASN A 402 13.73 -15.11 -9.60
CA ASN A 402 14.13 -16.48 -9.29
C ASN A 402 15.32 -16.91 -10.15
N TYR A 403 16.30 -17.59 -9.55
CA TYR A 403 17.40 -18.22 -10.30
C TYR A 403 17.81 -19.52 -9.59
N ASN A 404 17.73 -20.65 -10.28
CA ASN A 404 17.96 -22.00 -9.75
C ASN A 404 17.26 -22.23 -8.40
N ASN A 405 15.96 -21.93 -8.33
CA ASN A 405 15.11 -22.00 -7.13
C ASN A 405 15.51 -21.08 -5.97
N THR A 406 16.52 -20.24 -6.14
CA THR A 406 16.86 -19.18 -5.18
C THR A 406 16.06 -17.94 -5.53
N ARG A 407 15.33 -17.42 -4.55
CA ARG A 407 14.57 -16.18 -4.69
C ARG A 407 15.40 -14.98 -4.26
N PHE A 408 15.27 -13.90 -5.00
CA PHE A 408 15.88 -12.61 -4.66
C PHE A 408 14.81 -11.52 -4.70
N VAL A 409 14.92 -10.55 -3.78
CA VAL A 409 14.10 -9.34 -3.80
C VAL A 409 15.01 -8.16 -4.10
N ILE A 410 14.65 -7.39 -5.12
CA ILE A 410 15.42 -6.25 -5.59
C ILE A 410 14.67 -4.97 -5.25
N PHE A 411 15.39 -4.00 -4.71
CA PHE A 411 14.93 -2.63 -4.49
C PHE A 411 15.91 -1.63 -5.11
N LEU A 412 15.44 -0.43 -5.41
CA LEU A 412 16.27 0.68 -5.85
C LEU A 412 16.25 1.77 -4.77
N SER A 413 17.35 2.51 -4.64
CA SER A 413 17.35 3.71 -3.79
C SER A 413 16.33 4.73 -4.29
N GLY A 414 15.50 5.24 -3.39
CA GLY A 414 14.52 6.28 -3.70
C GLY A 414 15.06 7.70 -3.53
N PRO A 415 14.18 8.71 -3.68
CA PRO A 415 14.53 10.10 -3.39
C PRO A 415 14.75 10.33 -1.89
N GLU A 416 15.37 11.45 -1.56
CA GLU A 416 15.74 11.86 -0.20
C GLU A 416 14.80 12.89 0.41
N ASN A 417 13.87 13.43 -0.40
CA ASN A 417 12.86 14.39 0.03
C ASN A 417 11.59 14.32 -0.83
N TYR A 418 10.53 14.98 -0.37
CA TYR A 418 9.23 15.00 -1.03
C TYR A 418 9.24 15.68 -2.41
N SER A 419 10.27 16.48 -2.71
CA SER A 419 10.48 17.06 -4.05
C SER A 419 11.23 16.12 -4.99
N GLY A 420 11.42 14.85 -4.64
CA GLY A 420 12.01 13.83 -5.51
C GLY A 420 13.49 14.09 -5.86
N ASN A 421 14.28 14.64 -4.93
CA ASN A 421 15.72 14.84 -5.15
C ASN A 421 16.57 13.71 -4.55
N SER A 422 17.79 13.54 -5.06
CA SER A 422 18.78 12.62 -4.52
C SER A 422 20.17 13.26 -4.61
N SER A 423 20.97 13.13 -3.55
CA SER A 423 22.37 13.56 -3.49
C SER A 423 23.37 12.41 -3.65
N GLN A 424 22.88 11.19 -3.91
CA GLN A 424 23.69 9.99 -4.10
C GLN A 424 23.58 9.43 -5.51
N ASN A 425 24.51 8.56 -5.88
CA ASN A 425 24.32 7.71 -7.04
C ASN A 425 23.15 6.77 -6.81
N LEU A 426 22.44 6.41 -7.88
CA LEU A 426 21.46 5.31 -7.84
C LEU A 426 22.13 4.04 -7.29
N ARG A 427 21.44 3.38 -6.35
CA ARG A 427 21.84 2.09 -5.81
C ARG A 427 20.77 1.03 -6.03
N VAL A 428 21.23 -0.20 -6.22
CA VAL A 428 20.41 -1.40 -6.29
C VAL A 428 20.70 -2.27 -5.07
N PHE A 429 19.66 -2.68 -4.37
CA PHE A 429 19.73 -3.57 -3.22
C PHE A 429 19.15 -4.92 -3.64
N VAL A 430 19.89 -6.01 -3.40
CA VAL A 430 19.46 -7.37 -3.72
C VAL A 430 19.50 -8.20 -2.45
N LEU A 431 18.32 -8.59 -1.97
CA LEU A 431 18.15 -9.47 -0.82
C LEU A 431 18.08 -10.90 -1.36
N LYS A 432 19.14 -11.68 -1.13
CA LYS A 432 19.12 -13.13 -1.37
C LYS A 432 18.36 -13.79 -0.23
N LEU A 433 17.37 -14.62 -0.56
CA LEU A 433 16.53 -15.28 0.44
C LEU A 433 16.98 -16.73 0.71
N ASN A 434 16.76 -17.18 1.94
CA ASN A 434 16.80 -18.58 2.33
C ASN A 434 15.55 -19.34 1.79
N ALA A 435 15.54 -20.66 1.95
CA ALA A 435 14.40 -21.49 1.54
C ALA A 435 13.09 -21.14 2.27
N ASP A 436 13.19 -20.62 3.50
CA ASP A 436 12.09 -20.14 4.34
C ASP A 436 11.74 -18.64 4.11
N ASP A 437 12.34 -18.03 3.09
CA ASP A 437 12.12 -16.64 2.66
C ASP A 437 12.63 -15.55 3.61
N THR A 438 13.40 -15.93 4.63
CA THR A 438 14.19 -14.99 5.42
C THR A 438 15.38 -14.47 4.64
N ILE A 439 15.89 -13.29 5.00
CA ILE A 439 17.07 -12.72 4.34
C ILE A 439 18.31 -13.55 4.72
N ASN A 440 19.00 -14.07 3.70
CA ASN A 440 20.29 -14.72 3.85
C ASN A 440 21.44 -13.70 3.80
N THR A 441 21.43 -12.86 2.77
CA THR A 441 22.49 -11.86 2.52
C THR A 441 21.90 -10.70 1.73
N VAL A 442 22.36 -9.49 2.04
CA VAL A 442 22.04 -8.27 1.28
C VAL A 442 23.26 -7.87 0.46
N TYR A 443 23.04 -7.62 -0.83
CA TYR A 443 24.03 -7.06 -1.73
C TYR A 443 23.62 -5.65 -2.11
N THR A 444 24.59 -4.73 -2.17
CA THR A 444 24.35 -3.34 -2.59
C THR A 444 25.27 -3.02 -3.76
N LYS A 445 24.67 -2.60 -4.87
CA LYS A 445 25.38 -2.16 -6.08
C LYS A 445 25.22 -0.65 -6.23
N ASP A 446 26.33 0.08 -6.12
CA ASP A 446 26.42 1.47 -6.58
C ASP A 446 26.53 1.48 -8.10
N MET A 447 25.60 2.16 -8.77
CA MET A 447 25.56 2.24 -10.24
C MET A 447 26.62 3.19 -10.81
N GLY A 448 27.29 3.97 -9.96
CA GLY A 448 28.38 4.87 -10.33
C GLY A 448 27.92 6.23 -10.83
N THR A 449 28.90 7.06 -11.22
CA THR A 449 28.72 8.49 -11.51
C THR A 449 27.81 8.79 -12.71
N SER A 450 27.61 7.82 -13.61
CA SER A 450 26.64 7.96 -14.72
C SER A 450 25.18 8.07 -14.22
N TYR A 451 24.94 7.61 -12.99
CA TYR A 451 23.67 7.66 -12.27
C TYR A 451 23.74 8.56 -11.03
N ALA A 452 24.66 9.53 -11.01
CA ALA A 452 24.79 10.50 -9.92
C ALA A 452 23.51 11.32 -9.73
N ASN A 453 23.26 11.73 -8.48
CA ASN A 453 22.05 12.46 -8.06
C ASN A 453 20.77 11.75 -8.52
N GLY A 454 20.81 10.42 -8.48
CA GLY A 454 19.84 9.55 -9.12
C GLY A 454 19.04 8.73 -8.12
N PHE A 455 17.83 8.36 -8.52
CA PHE A 455 16.99 7.40 -7.82
C PHE A 455 16.20 6.54 -8.81
N GLY A 456 15.76 5.36 -8.35
CA GLY A 456 15.08 4.39 -9.18
C GLY A 456 13.58 4.65 -9.27
N GLY A 457 12.99 4.35 -10.43
CA GLY A 457 11.55 4.30 -10.64
C GLY A 457 10.91 3.05 -10.02
N ARG A 458 9.63 2.82 -10.34
CA ARG A 458 8.87 1.69 -9.82
C ARG A 458 9.33 0.36 -10.44
N LEU A 459 9.41 -0.70 -9.63
CA LEU A 459 9.72 -2.07 -10.06
C LEU A 459 8.45 -2.92 -10.23
N PHE A 460 7.80 -3.32 -9.12
CA PHE A 460 6.55 -4.10 -9.07
C PHE A 460 6.46 -5.21 -10.14
N THR A 461 7.49 -6.05 -10.21
CA THR A 461 7.67 -7.02 -11.29
C THR A 461 8.25 -8.35 -10.80
N LYS A 462 8.03 -9.41 -11.59
CA LYS A 462 8.70 -10.71 -11.41
C LYS A 462 9.97 -10.85 -12.25
N GLY A 463 10.32 -9.80 -12.98
CA GLY A 463 11.32 -9.85 -14.04
C GLY A 463 10.82 -10.65 -15.25
N LEU A 464 11.66 -10.68 -16.29
CA LEU A 464 11.45 -11.38 -17.54
C LEU A 464 12.29 -12.66 -17.55
N ASP A 465 11.62 -13.78 -17.78
CA ASP A 465 12.20 -15.06 -18.17
C ASP A 465 11.97 -15.19 -19.68
N MET A 466 13.02 -15.03 -20.48
CA MET A 466 12.93 -14.98 -21.94
C MET A 466 12.90 -16.37 -22.56
N ASN A 467 13.59 -17.33 -21.95
CA ASN A 467 13.73 -18.69 -22.47
C ASN A 467 12.77 -19.69 -21.80
N GLU A 468 11.95 -19.22 -20.87
CA GLU A 468 10.94 -19.99 -20.12
C GLU A 468 11.56 -21.17 -19.35
N ASP A 469 12.80 -21.02 -18.88
CA ASP A 469 13.51 -22.06 -18.12
C ASP A 469 13.24 -22.01 -16.61
N GLY A 470 12.44 -21.04 -16.16
CA GLY A 470 12.11 -20.80 -14.76
C GLY A 470 13.08 -19.87 -14.04
N ASN A 471 14.16 -19.44 -14.69
CA ASN A 471 15.06 -18.40 -14.21
C ASN A 471 14.67 -17.05 -14.80
N THR A 472 14.71 -16.03 -13.96
CA THR A 472 14.61 -14.66 -14.43
C THR A 472 15.91 -14.25 -15.08
N ASP A 473 15.86 -13.81 -16.34
CA ASP A 473 17.00 -13.26 -17.06
C ASP A 473 17.17 -11.77 -16.79
N PHE A 474 16.06 -11.01 -16.88
CA PHE A 474 16.12 -9.55 -16.88
C PHE A 474 15.16 -8.90 -15.90
N VAL A 475 15.63 -7.81 -15.28
CA VAL A 475 14.77 -6.80 -14.66
C VAL A 475 15.07 -5.46 -15.31
N PHE A 476 14.05 -4.86 -15.91
CA PHE A 476 14.13 -3.51 -16.46
C PHE A 476 13.53 -2.51 -15.48
N PHE A 477 14.13 -1.33 -15.38
CA PHE A 477 13.64 -0.28 -14.51
C PHE A 477 13.99 1.10 -15.06
N GLY A 478 13.09 2.05 -14.81
CA GLY A 478 13.35 3.46 -15.06
C GLY A 478 14.19 4.08 -13.96
N TYR A 479 14.93 5.14 -14.25
CA TYR A 479 15.55 5.98 -13.23
C TYR A 479 15.41 7.45 -13.58
N SER A 480 15.56 8.29 -12.57
CA SER A 480 15.56 9.75 -12.69
C SER A 480 16.80 10.31 -12.05
N LYS A 481 17.42 11.32 -12.66
CA LYS A 481 18.58 12.02 -12.10
C LYS A 481 18.50 13.52 -12.29
N TYR A 482 18.96 14.26 -11.29
CA TYR A 482 19.11 15.70 -11.39
C TYR A 482 20.31 16.05 -12.27
N ILE A 483 20.15 16.99 -13.19
CA ILE A 483 21.20 17.43 -14.11
C ILE A 483 21.80 18.76 -13.64
N ASN A 484 21.00 19.81 -13.66
CA ASN A 484 21.37 21.16 -13.27
C ASN A 484 20.10 22.01 -13.09
N THR A 485 20.25 23.29 -12.77
CA THR A 485 19.15 24.26 -12.77
C THR A 485 19.42 25.29 -13.86
N VAL A 486 18.44 25.55 -14.72
CA VAL A 486 18.52 26.55 -15.79
C VAL A 486 17.39 27.55 -15.59
N SER A 487 17.74 28.84 -15.46
CA SER A 487 16.77 29.93 -15.23
C SER A 487 15.81 29.69 -14.05
N GLY A 488 16.30 29.07 -12.98
CA GLY A 488 15.51 28.75 -11.78
C GLY A 488 14.69 27.44 -11.87
N TYR A 489 14.74 26.72 -12.99
CA TYR A 489 14.03 25.47 -13.19
C TYR A 489 14.97 24.26 -13.15
N PRO A 490 14.73 23.26 -12.27
CA PRO A 490 15.54 22.06 -12.22
C PRO A 490 15.34 21.22 -13.48
N GLN A 491 16.45 20.88 -14.13
CA GLN A 491 16.50 19.98 -15.28
C GLN A 491 16.72 18.55 -14.81
N TRP A 492 15.93 17.64 -15.39
CA TRP A 492 15.93 16.22 -15.05
C TRP A 492 16.28 15.38 -16.27
N GLY A 493 17.11 14.37 -16.04
CA GLY A 493 17.41 13.32 -16.99
C GLY A 493 17.07 11.96 -16.41
N GLY A 494 17.47 10.91 -17.10
CA GLY A 494 17.19 9.54 -16.70
C GLY A 494 17.19 8.60 -17.88
N GLY A 495 16.64 7.40 -17.67
CA GLY A 495 16.50 6.42 -18.72
C GLY A 495 16.00 5.09 -18.22
N VAL A 496 16.11 4.07 -19.07
CA VAL A 496 15.80 2.69 -18.72
C VAL A 496 17.08 1.91 -18.60
N ALA A 497 17.31 1.34 -17.42
CA ALA A 497 18.41 0.43 -17.15
C ALA A 497 17.91 -1.01 -17.05
N LYS A 498 18.85 -1.95 -17.16
CA LYS A 498 18.60 -3.38 -16.95
C LYS A 498 19.51 -3.94 -15.87
N ILE A 499 19.00 -4.98 -15.22
CA ILE A 499 19.74 -5.97 -14.46
C ILE A 499 19.68 -7.26 -15.25
N TYR A 500 20.83 -7.78 -15.67
CA TYR A 500 20.94 -9.10 -16.28
C TYR A 500 21.45 -10.09 -15.23
N ILE A 501 20.60 -11.07 -14.90
CA ILE A 501 20.81 -12.06 -13.86
C ILE A 501 21.57 -13.24 -14.48
N THR A 502 22.86 -13.32 -14.18
CA THR A 502 23.78 -14.30 -14.79
C THR A 502 24.02 -15.54 -13.92
N GLY A 503 23.44 -15.59 -12.71
CA GLY A 503 23.81 -16.57 -11.71
C GLY A 503 23.23 -16.31 -10.33
N ALA A 504 23.56 -17.18 -9.37
CA ALA A 504 23.12 -17.05 -7.98
C ALA A 504 23.90 -16.01 -7.13
N ASN A 505 24.91 -15.36 -7.70
CA ASN A 505 25.72 -14.33 -7.04
C ASN A 505 25.43 -12.94 -7.66
N PRO A 506 24.68 -12.06 -6.96
CA PRO A 506 24.33 -10.74 -7.47
C PRO A 506 25.51 -9.82 -7.81
N ASN A 507 26.70 -10.07 -7.27
CA ASN A 507 27.92 -9.31 -7.62
C ASN A 507 28.41 -9.58 -9.06
N ALA A 508 28.01 -10.72 -9.65
CA ALA A 508 28.37 -11.09 -11.02
C ALA A 508 27.30 -10.69 -12.06
N TRP A 509 26.17 -10.13 -11.62
CA TRP A 509 25.13 -9.63 -12.52
C TRP A 509 25.61 -8.39 -13.27
N VAL A 510 24.99 -8.11 -14.41
CA VAL A 510 25.32 -6.94 -15.23
C VAL A 510 24.26 -5.86 -15.02
N TYR A 511 24.71 -4.64 -14.73
CA TYR A 511 23.88 -3.47 -14.47
C TYR A 511 24.29 -2.35 -15.41
N ASN A 512 23.43 -1.97 -16.34
CA ASN A 512 23.73 -0.92 -17.32
C ASN A 512 22.48 -0.36 -18.00
N ASP A 513 22.65 0.76 -18.71
CA ASP A 513 21.59 1.34 -19.53
C ASP A 513 21.15 0.39 -20.64
N TYR A 514 19.84 0.33 -20.84
CA TYR A 514 19.22 -0.51 -21.85
C TYR A 514 18.77 0.30 -23.06
N VAL A 515 18.03 1.39 -22.83
CA VAL A 515 17.52 2.29 -23.87
C VAL A 515 18.42 3.51 -23.99
N THR A 516 18.77 3.88 -25.22
CA THR A 516 19.51 5.12 -25.52
C THR A 516 18.52 6.14 -26.09
N PHE A 517 18.55 7.36 -25.55
CA PHE A 517 17.74 8.47 -26.04
C PHE A 517 18.57 9.39 -26.94
N ALA A 518 17.92 10.10 -27.87
CA ALA A 518 18.58 11.14 -28.64
C ALA A 518 19.08 12.31 -27.76
N ASN A 519 18.34 12.61 -26.68
CA ASN A 519 18.83 13.47 -25.61
C ASN A 519 19.89 12.71 -24.80
N THR A 520 21.11 13.25 -24.74
CA THR A 520 22.24 12.63 -24.03
C THR A 520 22.03 12.51 -22.52
N ASN A 521 21.16 13.34 -21.93
CA ASN A 521 20.74 13.24 -20.54
C ASN A 521 19.54 12.30 -20.33
N GLY A 522 18.90 11.86 -21.42
CA GLY A 522 17.66 11.10 -21.43
C GLY A 522 16.50 11.84 -20.76
N PHE A 523 15.54 11.07 -20.24
CA PHE A 523 14.35 11.61 -19.57
C PHE A 523 14.10 10.90 -18.24
N PRO A 524 13.58 11.58 -17.22
CA PRO A 524 13.24 10.93 -15.96
C PRO A 524 12.16 9.87 -16.19
N ILE A 525 12.35 8.67 -15.68
CA ILE A 525 11.36 7.59 -15.71
C ILE A 525 11.12 7.13 -14.29
N THR A 526 9.92 7.44 -13.77
CA THR A 526 9.50 7.06 -12.41
C THR A 526 8.48 5.93 -12.41
N SER A 527 7.75 5.73 -13.51
CA SER A 527 6.77 4.66 -13.66
C SER A 527 7.43 3.29 -13.77
N LYS A 528 6.62 2.24 -13.61
CA LYS A 528 7.07 0.87 -13.82
C LYS A 528 7.33 0.65 -15.31
N VAL A 529 8.46 0.02 -15.61
CA VAL A 529 8.72 -0.53 -16.94
C VAL A 529 8.03 -1.90 -17.04
N THR A 530 7.22 -2.09 -18.07
CA THR A 530 6.57 -3.37 -18.36
C THR A 530 7.00 -3.87 -19.72
N PHE A 531 6.84 -5.16 -19.96
CA PHE A 531 7.13 -5.78 -21.24
C PHE A 531 6.03 -6.76 -21.60
N ASP A 532 5.87 -7.01 -22.89
CA ASP A 532 4.98 -8.05 -23.40
C ASP A 532 5.55 -8.66 -24.67
N LYS A 533 5.15 -9.89 -24.99
CA LYS A 533 5.55 -10.58 -26.22
C LYS A 533 4.42 -10.45 -27.24
N CYS A 534 4.70 -9.74 -28.33
CA CYS A 534 3.77 -9.60 -29.45
C CYS A 534 4.49 -9.99 -30.74
N PHE A 535 3.83 -10.70 -31.66
CA PHE A 535 4.42 -11.06 -32.97
C PHE A 535 5.84 -11.64 -32.87
N ASP A 536 6.05 -12.55 -31.90
CA ASP A 536 7.34 -13.19 -31.57
C ASP A 536 8.49 -12.26 -31.15
N ASN A 537 8.21 -10.98 -30.88
CA ASN A 537 9.16 -9.99 -30.38
C ASN A 537 8.77 -9.51 -28.98
N TYR A 538 9.77 -9.17 -28.16
CA TYR A 538 9.54 -8.54 -26.86
C TYR A 538 9.46 -7.02 -27.05
N TYR A 539 8.37 -6.44 -26.56
CA TYR A 539 8.16 -5.00 -26.52
C TYR A 539 8.32 -4.50 -25.09
N LEU A 540 8.99 -3.37 -24.95
CA LEU A 540 9.23 -2.73 -23.65
C LEU A 540 8.44 -1.43 -23.59
N TYR A 541 7.49 -1.36 -22.67
CA TYR A 541 6.60 -0.21 -22.50
C TYR A 541 6.99 0.57 -21.25
N PHE A 542 7.22 1.86 -21.43
CA PHE A 542 7.55 2.79 -20.35
C PHE A 542 7.11 4.21 -20.73
N THR A 543 6.96 5.06 -19.73
CA THR A 543 6.60 6.47 -19.92
C THR A 543 7.62 7.36 -19.22
N SER A 544 8.08 8.40 -19.91
CA SER A 544 8.88 9.44 -19.27
C SER A 544 8.00 10.35 -18.42
N GLY A 545 8.48 10.72 -17.25
CA GLY A 545 7.82 11.68 -16.37
C GLY A 545 8.20 11.48 -14.91
N ARG A 546 8.04 12.56 -14.16
CA ARG A 546 8.06 12.60 -12.69
C ARG A 546 7.00 13.61 -12.24
N TYR A 547 6.42 13.36 -11.06
CA TYR A 547 5.41 14.25 -10.47
C TYR A 547 5.50 14.21 -8.94
N PHE A 548 6.42 14.98 -8.39
CA PHE A 548 6.68 15.13 -6.95
C PHE A 548 6.30 16.52 -6.41
N THR A 549 6.22 17.53 -7.27
CA THR A 549 5.80 18.88 -6.87
C THR A 549 4.81 19.45 -7.87
N SER A 550 3.95 20.36 -7.43
CA SER A 550 2.99 21.08 -8.30
C SER A 550 3.67 21.95 -9.38
N ASN A 551 4.96 22.26 -9.21
CA ASN A 551 5.71 23.13 -10.11
C ASN A 551 6.42 22.35 -11.22
N GLU A 552 6.31 21.02 -11.25
CA GLU A 552 6.81 20.20 -12.35
C GLU A 552 5.86 20.37 -13.55
N LEU A 553 6.19 21.34 -14.42
CA LEU A 553 5.42 21.68 -15.61
C LEU A 553 5.56 20.60 -16.69
N TYR A 554 4.42 20.23 -17.29
CA TYR A 554 4.35 19.37 -18.46
C TYR A 554 5.12 20.00 -19.64
N ASN A 555 6.19 19.36 -20.10
CA ASN A 555 6.75 19.65 -21.40
C ASN A 555 6.71 18.36 -22.23
N THR A 556 5.87 18.35 -23.27
CA THR A 556 5.72 17.23 -24.20
C THR A 556 7.01 17.06 -24.99
N SER A 557 7.89 16.20 -24.48
CA SER A 557 9.13 15.84 -25.14
C SER A 557 8.80 14.90 -26.31
N ALA A 558 9.40 15.12 -27.48
CA ALA A 558 9.32 14.21 -28.61
C ALA A 558 9.70 12.78 -28.18
N GLY A 559 8.94 11.79 -28.67
CA GLY A 559 9.02 10.39 -28.22
C GLY A 559 10.41 9.75 -28.40
N PRO A 560 10.67 8.64 -27.68
CA PRO A 560 11.95 7.93 -27.73
C PRO A 560 12.22 7.36 -29.14
N VAL A 561 13.51 7.22 -29.48
CA VAL A 561 13.97 6.48 -30.67
C VAL A 561 14.94 5.41 -30.19
N THR A 562 14.67 4.14 -30.47
CA THR A 562 15.56 3.01 -30.09
C THR A 562 16.44 2.59 -31.27
N ASN A 563 17.73 2.35 -31.00
CA ASN A 563 18.70 1.84 -31.98
C ASN A 563 19.02 0.35 -31.78
N LYS A 564 18.26 -0.37 -30.94
CA LYS A 564 18.49 -1.81 -30.70
C LYS A 564 17.45 -2.65 -31.46
N PRO A 565 17.89 -3.62 -32.30
CA PRO A 565 16.99 -4.39 -33.13
C PRO A 565 16.09 -5.36 -32.35
N ASP A 566 16.44 -5.68 -31.10
CA ASP A 566 15.79 -6.77 -30.35
C ASP A 566 14.55 -6.32 -29.54
N ILE A 567 14.33 -5.00 -29.36
CA ILE A 567 13.18 -4.42 -28.66
C ILE A 567 12.79 -3.08 -29.31
N VAL A 568 11.56 -3.01 -29.83
CA VAL A 568 10.95 -1.78 -30.34
C VAL A 568 10.32 -1.02 -29.16
N ALA A 569 10.69 0.26 -29.00
CA ALA A 569 10.24 1.16 -27.95
C ALA A 569 9.11 2.07 -28.45
#